data_AF-A0A381YIA5-F1
#
_entry.id   AF-A0A381YIA5-F1
#
_cell.length_a   1.000
_cell.length_b   1.000
_cell.length_c   1.000
_cell.angle_alpha   90.00
_cell.angle_beta   90.00
_cell.angle_gamma   90.00
#
_symmetry.space_group_name_H-M   'P 1'
#
loop_
_entity.id
_entity.type
_entity.pdbx_description
1 polymer ?
#
loop_
_entity_poly.entity_id
_entity_poly.type
_entity_poly.pdbx_seq_one_letter_code
_entity_poly.pdbx_strand_id
1 'polypeptide(L)'
;MFSGRLIFRIFFVVLLGVIVGACVDTEPGVELSTEAIVVGAGISGLSAAVEMGRAGVNVLVLDRNSVMGGHAVMAGGFAVVDTPIQNELGFQDTPELAYQDWMDWTEDGDPDWTRYYAENSRRMIYDWVEEMGAEWVRVASGWEN
;
A
#
# COMPACT_ATOMS: atom_id res chain seq x y z
N MET A 1 -11.28 -42.75 -42.86
CA MET A 1 -10.62 -43.74 -41.99
C MET A 1 -9.58 -43.00 -41.18
N PHE A 2 -9.89 -42.72 -39.92
CA PHE A 2 -9.00 -42.11 -38.92
C PHE A 2 -7.83 -43.04 -38.59
N SER A 3 -6.64 -42.47 -38.31
CA SER A 3 -5.68 -42.86 -37.25
C SER A 3 -4.40 -42.03 -37.45
N GLY A 4 -4.06 -41.06 -36.59
CA GLY A 4 -3.21 -41.21 -35.39
C GLY A 4 -1.73 -40.99 -35.78
N ARG A 5 -0.86 -40.18 -35.16
CA ARG A 5 -0.72 -39.59 -33.81
C ARG A 5 0.29 -38.42 -33.91
N LEU A 6 0.00 -37.33 -33.19
CA LEU A 6 0.85 -36.65 -32.19
C LEU A 6 2.39 -36.55 -32.44
N ILE A 7 2.93 -35.34 -32.58
CA ILE A 7 4.24 -34.92 -32.01
C ILE A 7 4.26 -33.38 -31.85
N PHE A 8 4.42 -32.97 -30.60
CA PHE A 8 4.84 -31.66 -30.10
C PHE A 8 5.91 -31.01 -30.99
N ARG A 9 5.71 -29.77 -31.46
CA ARG A 9 6.83 -28.92 -31.93
C ARG A 9 6.74 -27.55 -31.27
N ILE A 10 7.49 -27.46 -30.17
CA ILE A 10 8.05 -26.24 -29.59
C ILE A 10 8.73 -25.47 -30.72
N PHE A 11 8.19 -24.31 -31.10
CA PHE A 11 8.88 -23.38 -31.98
C PHE A 11 9.72 -22.43 -31.12
N PHE A 12 10.99 -22.83 -30.97
CA PHE A 12 12.08 -21.97 -30.54
C PHE A 12 12.32 -20.95 -31.67
N VAL A 13 11.78 -19.74 -31.55
CA VAL A 13 12.03 -18.66 -32.51
C VAL A 13 13.42 -18.08 -32.22
N VAL A 14 14.38 -18.47 -33.06
CA VAL A 14 15.72 -17.88 -33.11
C VAL A 14 15.61 -16.46 -33.66
N LEU A 15 16.10 -15.51 -32.87
CA LEU A 15 16.20 -14.09 -33.17
C LEU A 15 17.16 -13.87 -34.36
N LEU A 16 16.63 -13.42 -35.50
CA LEU A 16 17.43 -12.77 -36.54
C LEU A 16 16.62 -11.59 -37.12
N GLY A 17 16.57 -10.50 -36.35
CA GLY A 17 15.89 -9.27 -36.75
C GLY A 17 16.85 -8.33 -37.47
N VAL A 18 16.93 -8.46 -38.80
CA VAL A 18 17.43 -7.42 -39.70
C VAL A 18 16.42 -6.28 -39.72
N ILE A 19 16.95 -5.06 -39.63
CA ILE A 19 16.24 -3.77 -39.68
C ILE A 19 15.34 -3.71 -40.90
N VAL A 20 14.02 -3.65 -40.68
CA VAL A 20 13.06 -3.12 -41.65
C VAL A 20 12.14 -2.19 -40.88
N GLY A 21 12.21 -0.90 -41.22
CA GLY A 21 11.19 0.08 -40.88
C GLY A 21 9.89 -0.32 -41.56
N ALA A 22 9.09 -1.11 -40.86
CA ALA A 22 7.66 -1.20 -41.05
C ALA A 22 7.04 -0.63 -39.78
N CYS A 23 5.98 0.16 -39.92
CA CYS A 23 5.10 0.53 -38.82
C CYS A 23 4.90 -0.71 -37.95
N VAL A 24 5.45 -0.66 -36.73
CA VAL A 24 4.88 -1.45 -35.65
C VAL A 24 3.54 -0.77 -35.44
N ASP A 25 2.49 -1.34 -36.06
CA ASP A 25 1.15 -1.13 -35.56
C ASP A 25 1.22 -1.62 -34.12
N THR A 26 1.41 -0.69 -33.19
CA THR A 26 1.15 -0.98 -31.79
C THR A 26 -0.30 -1.40 -31.78
N GLU A 27 -0.55 -2.70 -31.60
CA GLU A 27 -1.86 -3.24 -31.20
C GLU A 27 -2.47 -2.20 -30.26
N PRO A 28 -3.66 -1.63 -30.56
CA PRO A 28 -4.20 -0.54 -29.77
C PRO A 28 -4.14 -0.98 -28.32
N GLY A 29 -3.27 -0.31 -27.56
CA GLY A 29 -3.08 -0.62 -26.15
C GLY A 29 -4.44 -0.51 -25.49
N VAL A 30 -4.70 -1.35 -24.50
CA VAL A 30 -5.94 -1.24 -23.71
C VAL A 30 -6.02 0.19 -23.18
N GLU A 31 -6.94 0.98 -23.72
CA GLU A 31 -7.17 2.35 -23.29
C GLU A 31 -8.02 2.30 -22.02
N LEU A 32 -7.40 2.64 -20.89
CA LEU A 32 -8.09 2.72 -19.61
C LEU A 32 -8.50 4.18 -19.35
N SER A 33 -9.80 4.43 -19.23
CA SER A 33 -10.34 5.73 -18.83
C SER A 33 -10.55 5.75 -17.31
N THR A 34 -9.99 6.76 -16.64
CA THR A 34 -10.05 6.92 -15.18
C THR A 34 -10.00 8.41 -14.81
N GLU A 35 -10.40 8.76 -13.59
CA GLU A 35 -10.40 10.14 -13.09
C GLU A 35 -9.15 10.45 -12.26
N ALA A 36 -8.56 9.43 -11.64
CA ALA A 36 -7.34 9.56 -10.87
C ALA A 36 -6.42 8.35 -11.07
N ILE A 37 -5.11 8.58 -11.01
CA ILE A 37 -4.10 7.52 -11.04
C ILE A 37 -3.31 7.57 -9.74
N VAL A 38 -3.25 6.43 -9.04
CA VAL A 38 -2.37 6.20 -7.90
C VAL A 38 -1.18 5.38 -8.37
N VAL A 39 0.03 5.87 -8.12
CA VAL A 39 1.27 5.17 -8.44
C VAL A 39 1.88 4.59 -7.16
N GLY A 40 1.87 3.27 -7.06
CA GLY A 40 2.31 2.46 -5.92
C GLY A 40 1.12 1.88 -5.16
N ALA A 41 1.00 0.55 -5.15
CA ALA A 41 0.03 -0.21 -4.35
C ALA A 41 0.62 -0.58 -2.97
N GLY A 42 1.33 0.36 -2.34
CA GLY A 42 1.72 0.28 -0.93
C GLY A 42 0.63 0.81 -0.02
N ILE A 43 0.88 0.85 1.29
CA ILE A 43 -0.13 1.29 2.27
C ILE A 43 -0.66 2.70 1.97
N SER A 44 0.20 3.67 1.64
CA SER A 44 -0.24 5.03 1.34
C SER A 44 -1.09 5.11 0.08
N GLY A 45 -0.66 4.46 -1.01
CA GLY A 45 -1.38 4.47 -2.27
C GLY A 45 -2.72 3.73 -2.20
N LEU A 46 -2.75 2.56 -1.57
CA LEU A 46 -4.01 1.84 -1.37
C LEU A 46 -4.97 2.59 -0.45
N SER A 47 -4.46 3.23 0.62
CA SER A 47 -5.31 4.07 1.49
C SER A 47 -5.90 5.25 0.72
N ALA A 48 -5.10 5.93 -0.11
CA ALA A 48 -5.59 7.00 -0.98
C ALA A 48 -6.63 6.50 -1.98
N ALA A 49 -6.39 5.35 -2.61
CA ALA A 49 -7.31 4.75 -3.57
C ALA A 49 -8.65 4.36 -2.93
N VAL A 50 -8.63 3.81 -1.70
CA VAL A 50 -9.84 3.48 -0.95
C VAL A 50 -10.64 4.74 -0.63
N GLU A 51 -10.00 5.78 -0.12
CA GLU A 51 -10.69 7.03 0.22
C GLU A 51 -11.27 7.74 -1.01
N MET A 52 -10.52 7.79 -2.12
CA MET A 52 -11.05 8.29 -3.40
C MET A 52 -12.21 7.43 -3.92
N GLY A 53 -12.09 6.11 -3.84
CA GLY A 53 -13.16 5.19 -4.23
C GLY A 53 -14.43 5.34 -3.38
N ARG A 54 -14.29 5.57 -2.06
CA ARG A 54 -15.40 5.90 -1.17
C ARG A 54 -16.06 7.23 -1.52
N ALA A 55 -15.31 8.18 -2.06
CA ALA A 55 -15.84 9.42 -2.62
C ALA A 55 -16.46 9.26 -4.03
N GLY A 56 -16.47 8.04 -4.59
CA GLY A 56 -17.06 7.73 -5.89
C GLY A 56 -16.13 8.00 -7.09
N VAL A 57 -14.85 8.25 -6.85
CA VAL A 57 -13.86 8.49 -7.92
C VAL A 57 -13.47 7.18 -8.57
N ASN A 58 -13.45 7.13 -9.91
CA ASN A 58 -12.82 6.03 -10.65
C ASN A 58 -11.29 6.19 -10.56
N VAL A 59 -10.64 5.27 -9.84
CA VAL A 59 -9.19 5.30 -9.59
C VAL A 59 -8.49 4.11 -10.24
N LEU A 60 -7.44 4.38 -11.01
CA LEU A 60 -6.50 3.39 -11.51
C LEU A 60 -5.27 3.33 -10.57
N VAL A 61 -5.05 2.17 -9.94
CA VAL A 61 -3.85 1.92 -9.14
C VAL A 61 -2.82 1.17 -9.97
N LEU A 62 -1.60 1.71 -10.03
CA LEU A 62 -0.47 1.11 -10.73
C LEU A 62 0.58 0.67 -9.71
N ASP A 63 1.15 -0.52 -9.89
CA ASP A 63 2.36 -0.94 -9.17
C ASP A 63 3.32 -1.63 -10.13
N ARG A 64 4.62 -1.50 -9.87
CA ARG A 64 5.66 -2.20 -10.63
C ARG A 64 5.76 -3.68 -10.26
N ASN A 65 5.31 -4.04 -9.06
CA ASN A 65 5.42 -5.37 -8.50
C ASN A 65 4.18 -6.20 -8.87
N SER A 66 4.37 -7.52 -9.02
CA SER A 66 3.26 -8.45 -9.26
C SER A 66 2.40 -8.71 -8.02
N VAL A 67 2.88 -8.31 -6.84
CA VAL A 67 2.19 -8.44 -5.55
C VAL A 67 2.13 -7.06 -4.90
N MET A 68 0.94 -6.68 -4.44
CA MET A 68 0.68 -5.41 -3.77
C MET A 68 1.18 -5.42 -2.32
N GLY A 69 1.27 -4.23 -1.72
CA GLY A 69 1.58 -4.02 -0.30
C GLY A 69 2.94 -3.35 -0.05
N GLY A 70 3.90 -3.49 -0.97
CA GLY A 70 5.23 -2.88 -0.84
C GLY A 70 5.92 -3.25 0.47
N HIS A 71 6.65 -2.32 1.10
CA HIS A 71 7.31 -2.56 2.39
C HIS A 71 6.32 -2.76 3.55
N ALA A 72 5.06 -2.36 3.41
CA ALA A 72 4.08 -2.49 4.49
C ALA A 72 3.80 -3.96 4.85
N VAL A 73 4.00 -4.90 3.91
CA VAL A 73 3.83 -6.34 4.18
C VAL A 73 4.87 -6.89 5.18
N MET A 74 5.96 -6.16 5.40
CA MET A 74 7.01 -6.52 6.35
C MET A 74 6.88 -5.76 7.67
N ALA A 75 5.89 -4.87 7.81
CA ALA A 75 5.68 -4.11 9.03
C ALA A 75 5.20 -5.01 10.18
N GLY A 76 5.75 -4.80 11.38
CA GLY A 76 5.35 -5.54 12.58
C GLY A 76 4.14 -4.95 13.33
N GLY A 77 3.70 -3.75 12.93
CA GLY A 77 2.63 -2.98 13.55
C GLY A 77 2.65 -1.52 13.11
N PHE A 78 1.76 -0.71 13.71
CA PHE A 78 1.65 0.72 13.48
C PHE A 78 1.86 1.47 14.80
N ALA A 79 2.55 2.61 14.75
CA ALA A 79 2.57 3.54 15.87
C ALA A 79 1.25 4.32 15.87
N VAL A 80 0.36 4.00 16.78
CA VAL A 80 -0.93 4.69 16.95
C VAL A 80 -1.05 5.10 18.40
N VAL A 81 -1.55 6.30 18.63
CA VAL A 81 -1.58 6.95 19.95
C VAL A 81 -2.99 6.88 20.55
N ASP A 82 -3.08 6.67 21.86
CA ASP A 82 -4.32 6.70 22.66
C ASP A 82 -5.44 5.77 22.13
N THR A 83 -5.08 4.51 21.87
CA THR A 83 -6.01 3.48 21.38
C THR A 83 -6.76 2.77 22.51
N PRO A 84 -7.95 2.18 22.25
CA PRO A 84 -8.66 1.38 23.23
C PRO A 84 -7.81 0.25 23.84
N ILE A 85 -7.11 -0.52 23.01
CA ILE A 85 -6.28 -1.64 23.46
C ILE A 85 -5.07 -1.19 24.32
N GLN A 86 -4.47 -0.03 24.04
CA GLN A 86 -3.45 0.56 24.93
C GLN A 86 -4.02 0.86 26.31
N ASN A 87 -5.17 1.53 26.34
CA ASN A 87 -5.86 1.92 27.58
C ASN A 87 -6.30 0.69 28.39
N GLU A 88 -6.84 -0.34 27.74
CA GLU A 88 -7.24 -1.61 28.39
C GLU A 88 -6.07 -2.37 29.02
N LEU A 89 -4.89 -2.29 28.39
CA LEU A 89 -3.65 -2.89 28.89
C LEU A 89 -2.92 -1.99 29.91
N GLY A 90 -3.46 -0.82 30.22
CA GLY A 90 -2.92 0.10 31.23
C GLY A 90 -1.78 1.01 30.74
N PHE A 91 -1.55 1.09 29.42
CA PHE A 91 -0.61 2.07 28.86
C PHE A 91 -1.23 3.47 28.92
N GLN A 92 -0.51 4.41 29.51
CA GLN A 92 -0.92 5.82 29.59
C GLN A 92 -0.24 6.62 28.47
N ASP A 93 -0.73 6.44 27.24
CA ASP A 93 -0.26 7.17 26.06
C ASP A 93 -1.22 8.33 25.73
N THR A 94 -0.69 9.46 25.28
CA THR A 94 -1.50 10.63 24.89
C THR A 94 -0.87 11.34 23.69
N PRO A 95 -1.67 12.03 22.84
CA PRO A 95 -1.14 12.79 21.71
C PRO A 95 -0.02 13.77 22.07
N GLU A 96 -0.13 14.44 23.22
CA GLU A 96 0.87 15.41 23.66
C GLU A 96 2.17 14.72 24.12
N LEU A 97 2.07 13.58 24.82
CA LEU A 97 3.24 12.78 25.19
C LEU A 97 3.95 12.22 23.96
N ALA A 98 3.20 11.60 23.04
CA ALA A 98 3.76 11.06 21.80
C ALA A 98 4.40 12.16 20.94
N TYR A 99 3.77 13.34 20.84
CA TYR A 99 4.35 14.48 20.14
C TYR A 99 5.69 14.92 20.75
N GLN A 100 5.76 15.05 22.07
CA GLN A 100 6.99 15.43 22.77
C GLN A 100 8.08 14.37 22.54
N ASP A 101 7.78 13.09 22.74
CA ASP A 101 8.71 11.98 22.53
C ASP A 101 9.24 11.96 21.09
N TRP A 102 8.38 12.15 20.09
CA TRP A 102 8.79 12.14 18.68
C TRP A 102 9.61 13.38 18.30
N MET A 103 9.26 14.55 18.81
CA MET A 103 10.02 15.79 18.56
C MET A 103 11.38 15.79 19.25
N ASP A 104 11.51 15.12 20.40
CA ASP A 104 12.78 14.96 21.10
C ASP A 104 13.72 13.98 20.37
N TRP A 105 13.17 13.00 19.66
CA TRP A 105 13.94 11.99 18.92
C TRP A 105 14.29 12.38 17.49
N THR A 106 13.47 13.22 16.85
CA THR A 106 13.65 13.57 15.43
C THR A 106 14.75 14.63 15.25
N GLU A 107 15.51 14.53 14.16
CA GLU A 107 16.50 15.56 13.77
C GLU A 107 15.84 16.67 12.94
N ASP A 108 14.91 16.30 12.06
CA ASP A 108 14.32 17.16 11.03
C ASP A 108 12.80 16.99 10.88
N GLY A 109 12.14 16.38 11.86
CA GLY A 109 10.70 16.16 11.85
C GLY A 109 9.90 17.46 11.79
N ASP A 110 8.92 17.49 10.90
CA ASP A 110 8.00 18.61 10.78
C ASP A 110 7.04 18.61 11.99
N PRO A 111 7.03 19.69 12.81
CA PRO A 111 6.25 19.72 14.04
C PRO A 111 4.74 19.70 13.78
N ASP A 112 4.27 20.32 12.69
CA ASP A 112 2.84 20.38 12.38
C ASP A 112 2.33 19.01 11.95
N TRP A 113 3.09 18.30 11.10
CA TRP A 113 2.74 16.92 10.72
C TRP A 113 2.86 15.94 11.88
N THR A 114 3.88 16.10 12.73
CA THR A 114 4.07 15.24 13.91
C THR A 114 2.89 15.39 14.87
N ARG A 115 2.48 16.63 15.15
CA ARG A 115 1.31 16.92 15.99
C ARG A 115 0.03 16.39 15.35
N TYR A 116 -0.17 16.64 14.05
CA TYR A 116 -1.34 16.16 13.32
C TYR A 116 -1.46 14.63 13.40
N TYR A 117 -0.35 13.91 13.21
CA TYR A 117 -0.33 12.46 13.30
C TYR A 117 -0.65 11.98 14.73
N ALA A 118 -0.01 12.56 15.75
CA ALA A 118 -0.25 12.17 17.14
C ALA A 118 -1.73 12.35 17.54
N GLU A 119 -2.34 13.47 17.14
CA GLU A 119 -3.74 13.79 17.47
C GLU A 119 -4.76 12.96 16.68
N ASN A 120 -4.42 12.51 15.46
CA ASN A 120 -5.39 11.90 14.55
C ASN A 120 -5.17 10.41 14.29
N SER A 121 -4.03 9.83 14.67
CA SER A 121 -3.67 8.45 14.35
C SER A 121 -4.73 7.45 14.80
N ARG A 122 -5.30 7.59 15.99
CA ARG A 122 -6.41 6.75 16.47
C ARG A 122 -7.56 6.73 15.46
N ARG A 123 -8.12 7.89 15.13
CA ARG A 123 -9.29 7.96 14.23
C ARG A 123 -8.94 7.58 12.80
N MET A 124 -7.83 8.09 12.28
CA MET A 124 -7.48 7.98 10.85
C MET A 124 -6.80 6.66 10.47
N ILE A 125 -6.27 5.92 11.45
CA ILE A 125 -5.61 4.64 11.21
C ILE A 125 -6.35 3.55 11.97
N TYR A 126 -6.44 3.65 13.30
CA TYR A 126 -6.99 2.57 14.12
C TYR A 126 -8.46 2.31 13.83
N ASP A 127 -9.31 3.32 14.00
CA ASP A 127 -10.76 3.16 13.79
C ASP A 127 -11.05 2.86 12.31
N TRP A 128 -10.34 3.53 11.39
CA TRP A 128 -10.52 3.38 9.96
C TRP A 128 -10.26 1.96 9.43
N VAL A 129 -9.22 1.27 9.92
CA VAL A 129 -8.97 -0.13 9.51
C VAL A 129 -9.91 -1.10 10.22
N GLU A 130 -10.35 -0.82 11.46
CA GLU A 130 -11.38 -1.62 12.13
C GLU A 130 -12.70 -1.56 11.36
N GLU A 131 -13.09 -0.39 10.82
CA GLU A 131 -14.27 -0.25 9.95
C GLU A 131 -14.17 -1.13 8.69
N MET A 132 -12.96 -1.45 8.23
CA MET A 132 -12.71 -2.35 7.11
C MET A 132 -12.59 -3.83 7.53
N GLY A 133 -12.76 -4.13 8.82
CA GLY A 133 -12.73 -5.48 9.38
C GLY A 133 -11.35 -5.96 9.84
N ALA A 134 -10.38 -5.06 9.99
CA ALA A 134 -9.12 -5.41 10.65
C ALA A 134 -9.31 -5.53 12.17
N GLU A 135 -8.52 -6.38 12.81
CA GLU A 135 -8.54 -6.56 14.27
C GLU A 135 -7.18 -6.20 14.85
N TRP A 136 -7.18 -5.37 15.90
CA TRP A 136 -5.98 -5.05 16.68
C TRP A 136 -5.81 -6.07 17.81
N VAL A 137 -4.76 -6.89 17.73
CA VAL A 137 -4.61 -8.08 18.60
C VAL A 137 -3.55 -7.94 19.69
N ARG A 138 -2.66 -6.95 19.58
CA ARG A 138 -1.56 -6.74 20.54
C ARG A 138 -1.07 -5.30 20.51
N VAL A 139 -0.56 -4.86 21.66
CA VAL A 139 0.28 -3.66 21.79
C VAL A 139 1.71 -4.13 21.98
N ALA A 140 2.65 -3.56 21.22
CA ALA A 140 4.07 -3.76 21.45
C ALA A 140 4.60 -2.56 22.24
N SER A 141 5.22 -2.79 23.39
CA SER A 141 6.02 -1.77 24.05
C SER A 141 7.24 -1.50 23.17
N GLY A 142 7.47 -0.24 22.81
CA GLY A 142 8.82 0.17 22.47
C GLY A 142 9.66 -0.06 23.73
N TRP A 143 10.69 -0.90 23.64
CA TRP A 143 11.70 -1.17 24.67
C TRP A 143 11.36 -2.25 25.72
N GLU A 144 11.41 -3.52 25.33
CA GLU A 144 11.93 -4.60 26.18
C GLU A 144 13.28 -5.07 25.61
N ASN A 145 14.33 -5.01 26.43
CA ASN A 145 15.47 -5.93 26.39
C ASN A 145 15.19 -7.05 27.38
#